data_AF-A0A412GSL9-F1
#
_entry.id   AF-A0A412GSL9-F1
#
_cell.length_a   1.000
_cell.length_b   1.000
_cell.length_c   1.000
_cell.angle_alpha   90.00
_cell.angle_beta   90.00
_cell.angle_gamma   90.00
#
_symmetry.space_group_name_H-M   'P 1'
#
loop_
_entity.id
_entity.type
_entity.pdbx_description
1 polymer ?
#
loop_
_entity_poly.entity_id
_entity_poly.type
_entity_poly.pdbx_seq_one_letter_code
_entity_poly.pdbx_strand_id
1 'polypeptide(L)'
;DESRSELMGKALNYLKNFWSQIFAYRNDGEYSIDNMAAERAIRPVTVQRKNSLFFGSVKGIQNSAIYNTFIETCKQAGVSFRDYFCKLLRELKKGRTDYENLLPMTICK
;
A
#
# COMPACT_ATOMS: atom_id res chain seq x y z
N ASP A 1 15.15 34.74 1.46
CA ASP A 1 13.69 34.75 1.73
C ASP A 1 12.79 34.33 0.56
N GLU A 2 13.17 34.58 -0.69
CA GLU A 2 12.34 34.31 -1.89
C GLU A 2 11.83 32.85 -2.01
N SER A 3 12.68 31.85 -1.74
CA SER A 3 12.31 30.43 -1.80
C SER A 3 11.20 30.03 -0.80
N ARG A 4 11.14 30.65 0.39
CA ARG A 4 10.08 30.38 1.39
C ARG A 4 8.72 30.90 0.91
N SER A 5 8.71 32.03 0.19
CA SER A 5 7.50 32.60 -0.42
C SER A 5 6.95 31.71 -1.54
N GLU A 6 7.83 31.15 -2.37
CA GLU A 6 7.44 30.26 -3.48
C GLU A 6 6.81 28.95 -2.98
N LEU A 7 7.42 28.29 -1.98
CA LEU A 7 6.88 27.06 -1.38
C LEU A 7 5.50 27.29 -0.75
N MET A 8 5.32 28.42 -0.06
CA MET A 8 4.04 28.81 0.51
C MET A 8 2.98 29.02 -0.57
N GLY A 9 3.35 29.69 -1.67
CA GLY A 9 2.47 29.88 -2.83
C GLY A 9 2.03 28.56 -3.46
N LYS A 10 2.95 27.59 -3.60
CA LYS A 10 2.62 26.24 -4.11
C LYS A 10 1.67 25.49 -3.17
N ALA A 11 1.90 25.56 -1.85
CA ALA A 11 1.03 24.92 -0.88
C ALA A 11 -0.39 25.50 -0.89
N LEU A 12 -0.52 26.83 -0.97
CA LEU A 12 -1.82 27.50 -1.08
C LEU A 12 -2.55 27.15 -2.38
N ASN A 13 -1.84 27.11 -3.51
CA ASN A 13 -2.42 26.69 -4.78
C ASN A 13 -2.88 25.22 -4.75
N TYR A 14 -2.11 24.33 -4.11
CA TYR A 14 -2.51 22.94 -3.92
C TYR A 14 -3.79 22.84 -3.08
N LEU A 15 -3.83 23.53 -1.93
CA LEU A 15 -5.02 23.58 -1.06
C LEU A 15 -6.25 24.12 -1.81
N LYS A 16 -6.07 25.18 -2.61
CA LYS A 16 -7.14 25.77 -3.42
C LYS A 16 -7.66 24.79 -4.47
N ASN A 17 -6.76 24.12 -5.20
CA ASN A 17 -7.12 23.19 -6.27
C ASN A 17 -7.80 21.92 -5.73
N PHE A 18 -7.41 21.47 -4.54
CA PHE A 18 -7.91 20.25 -3.93
C PHE A 18 -8.88 20.50 -2.75
N TRP A 19 -9.46 21.69 -2.65
CA TRP A 19 -10.26 22.09 -1.49
C TRP A 19 -11.41 21.11 -1.22
N SER A 20 -12.16 20.73 -2.26
CA SER A 20 -13.31 19.83 -2.10
C SER A 20 -12.88 18.42 -1.67
N GLN A 21 -11.73 17.93 -2.13
CA GLN A 21 -11.21 16.60 -1.77
C GLN A 21 -10.62 16.59 -0.36
N ILE A 22 -9.83 17.61 0.00
CA ILE A 22 -9.20 17.71 1.32
C ILE A 22 -10.26 17.80 2.43
N PHE A 23 -11.40 18.46 2.16
CA PHE A 23 -12.50 18.57 3.13
C PHE A 23 -13.64 17.57 2.91
N ALA A 24 -13.45 16.55 2.06
CA ALA A 24 -14.48 15.54 1.79
C ALA A 24 -14.92 14.79 3.06
N TYR A 25 -14.02 14.61 4.02
CA TYR A 25 -14.31 13.98 5.32
C TYR A 25 -15.38 14.72 6.15
N ARG A 26 -15.67 15.98 5.85
CA ARG A 26 -16.79 16.70 6.49
C ARG A 26 -18.14 16.11 6.06
N ASN A 27 -18.22 15.63 4.82
CA ASN A 27 -19.46 15.20 4.20
C ASN A 27 -19.67 13.69 4.37
N ASP A 28 -18.60 12.92 4.56
CA ASP A 28 -18.63 11.47 4.70
C ASP A 28 -17.64 11.01 5.78
N GLY A 29 -18.17 10.31 6.78
CA GLY A 29 -17.43 9.84 7.96
C GLY A 29 -16.54 8.62 7.69
N GLU A 30 -16.61 7.99 6.51
CA GLU A 30 -15.67 6.93 6.14
C GLU A 30 -14.27 7.49 5.84
N TYR A 31 -14.16 8.77 5.44
CA TYR A 31 -12.87 9.39 5.19
C TYR A 31 -12.20 9.86 6.50
N SER A 32 -10.91 9.54 6.64
CA SER A 32 -10.08 10.12 7.69
C SER A 32 -9.65 11.55 7.33
N ILE A 33 -9.55 12.42 8.35
CA ILE A 33 -9.02 13.79 8.20
C ILE A 33 -7.54 13.80 7.79
N ASP A 34 -6.81 12.75 8.14
CA ASP A 34 -5.40 12.56 7.84
C ASP A 34 -5.17 11.40 6.88
N ASN A 35 -3.97 11.34 6.30
CA ASN A 35 -3.54 10.28 5.40
C ASN A 35 -2.60 9.26 6.09
N MET A 36 -2.64 9.16 7.43
CA MET A 36 -1.64 8.37 8.15
C MET A 36 -1.68 6.89 7.76
N ALA A 37 -2.86 6.35 7.43
CA ALA A 37 -3.01 4.98 7.00
C ALA A 37 -2.21 4.70 5.70
N ALA A 38 -2.36 5.54 4.67
CA ALA A 38 -1.64 5.36 3.41
C ALA A 38 -0.14 5.64 3.57
N GLU A 39 0.24 6.65 4.36
CA GLU A 39 1.65 6.94 4.67
C GLU A 39 2.32 5.77 5.39
N ARG A 40 1.65 5.17 6.37
CA ARG A 40 2.15 3.95 7.05
C ARG A 40 2.26 2.78 6.08
N ALA A 41 1.29 2.61 5.18
CA ALA A 41 1.29 1.52 4.22
C ALA A 41 2.45 1.63 3.20
N ILE A 42 2.80 2.84 2.75
CA ILE A 42 3.87 3.04 1.76
C ILE A 42 5.27 3.09 2.38
N ARG A 43 5.38 3.42 3.67
CA ARG A 43 6.67 3.59 4.36
C ARG A 43 7.62 2.38 4.29
N PRO A 44 7.18 1.12 4.44
CA PRO A 44 8.06 -0.03 4.29
C PRO A 44 8.75 -0.07 2.92
N VAL A 45 8.01 0.23 1.86
CA VAL A 45 8.53 0.26 0.48
C VAL A 45 9.55 1.36 0.30
N THR A 46 9.27 2.58 0.80
CA THR A 46 10.19 3.70 0.66
C THR A 46 11.49 3.49 1.43
N VAL A 47 11.42 2.91 2.63
CA VAL A 47 12.58 2.52 3.43
C VAL A 47 13.36 1.40 2.75
N GLN A 48 12.68 0.35 2.27
CA GLN A 48 13.32 -0.76 1.57
C GLN A 48 14.04 -0.28 0.31
N ARG A 49 13.42 0.63 -0.47
CA ARG A 49 14.03 1.25 -1.66
C ARG A 49 15.30 2.01 -1.33
N LYS A 50 15.30 2.80 -0.25
CA LYS A 50 16.46 3.57 0.19
C LYS A 50 17.61 2.68 0.65
N ASN A 51 17.31 1.53 1.26
CA ASN A 51 18.30 0.66 1.91
C ASN A 51 18.76 -0.53 1.06
N SER A 52 18.30 -0.66 -0.18
CA SER A 52 18.61 -1.81 -1.02
C SER A 52 19.33 -1.37 -2.30
N LEU A 53 20.43 -2.05 -2.58
CA LEU A 53 21.22 -1.90 -3.82
C LEU A 53 20.51 -2.48 -5.05
N PHE A 54 19.39 -3.19 -4.86
CA PHE A 54 18.74 -3.98 -5.90
C PHE A 54 17.55 -3.29 -6.59
N PHE A 55 17.18 -2.06 -6.18
CA PHE A 55 16.16 -1.25 -6.85
C PHE A 55 16.71 -0.44 -8.04
N GLY A 56 17.53 -1.08 -8.87
CA GLY A 56 18.16 -0.43 -10.04
C GLY A 56 17.38 -0.53 -11.35
N SER A 57 16.29 -1.31 -11.39
CA SER A 57 15.50 -1.52 -12.61
C SER A 57 13.99 -1.43 -12.36
N VAL A 58 13.24 -1.02 -13.38
CA VAL A 58 11.76 -0.96 -13.34
C VAL A 58 11.16 -2.32 -13.00
N LYS A 59 11.71 -3.40 -13.59
CA LYS A 59 11.29 -4.78 -13.31
C LYS A 59 11.53 -5.18 -11.85
N GLY A 60 12.67 -4.78 -11.27
CA GLY A 60 12.96 -5.02 -9.85
C GLY A 60 12.00 -4.29 -8.92
N ILE A 61 11.64 -3.03 -9.25
CA ILE A 61 10.63 -2.26 -8.52
C ILE A 61 9.27 -2.94 -8.60
N GLN A 62 8.83 -3.37 -9.80
CA GLN A 62 7.55 -4.06 -9.99
C GLN A 62 7.46 -5.35 -9.17
N ASN A 63 8.50 -6.19 -9.21
CA ASN A 63 8.54 -7.42 -8.43
C ASN A 63 8.45 -7.13 -6.93
N SER A 64 9.21 -6.15 -6.44
CA SER A 64 9.18 -5.78 -5.03
C SER A 64 7.82 -5.20 -4.61
N ALA A 65 7.15 -4.44 -5.48
CA ALA A 65 5.79 -3.95 -5.24
C ALA A 65 4.81 -5.13 -5.08
N ILE A 66 4.88 -6.14 -5.94
CA ILE A 66 4.04 -7.34 -5.85
C ILE A 66 4.24 -8.05 -4.49
N TYR A 67 5.49 -8.29 -4.08
CA TYR A 67 5.77 -8.94 -2.80
C TYR A 67 5.30 -8.11 -1.60
N ASN A 68 5.54 -6.80 -1.61
CA ASN A 68 5.11 -5.93 -0.51
C ASN A 68 3.59 -5.85 -0.42
N THR A 69 2.87 -5.73 -1.54
CA THR A 69 1.40 -5.79 -1.58
C THR A 69 0.92 -7.11 -0.97
N PHE A 70 1.50 -8.23 -1.39
CA PHE A 70 1.12 -9.56 -0.92
C PHE A 70 1.33 -9.73 0.59
N ILE A 71 2.47 -9.25 1.12
CA ILE A 71 2.77 -9.24 2.56
C ILE A 71 1.77 -8.35 3.31
N GLU A 72 1.49 -7.15 2.81
CA GLU A 72 0.61 -6.20 3.47
C GLU A 72 -0.85 -6.67 3.50
N THR A 73 -1.33 -7.32 2.43
CA THR A 73 -2.64 -7.99 2.43
C THR A 73 -2.73 -9.05 3.53
N CYS A 74 -1.68 -9.86 3.72
CA CYS A 74 -1.66 -10.87 4.79
C CYS A 74 -1.72 -10.23 6.19
N LYS A 75 -0.98 -9.14 6.41
CA LYS A 75 -1.02 -8.39 7.68
C LYS A 75 -2.39 -7.78 7.94
N GLN A 76 -3.01 -7.17 6.93
CA GLN A 76 -4.36 -6.61 7.06
C GLN A 76 -5.40 -7.69 7.38
N ALA A 77 -5.22 -8.90 6.84
CA ALA A 77 -6.05 -10.06 7.19
C ALA A 77 -5.72 -10.68 8.55
N GLY A 78 -4.66 -10.25 9.25
CA GLY A 78 -4.21 -10.81 10.52
C GLY A 78 -3.59 -12.21 10.40
N VAL A 79 -3.12 -12.58 9.20
CA VAL A 79 -2.60 -13.92 8.90
C VAL A 79 -1.09 -13.87 8.65
N SER A 80 -0.37 -14.90 9.11
CA SER A 80 1.03 -15.12 8.80
C SER A 80 1.23 -15.33 7.29
N PHE A 81 2.03 -14.45 6.68
CA PHE A 81 2.40 -14.52 5.26
C PHE A 81 2.93 -15.92 4.88
N ARG A 82 3.80 -16.48 5.71
CA ARG A 82 4.44 -17.77 5.44
C ARG A 82 3.40 -18.89 5.39
N ASP A 83 2.50 -18.91 6.36
CA ASP A 83 1.50 -19.97 6.46
C ASP A 83 0.49 -19.88 5.33
N TYR A 84 0.07 -18.67 4.99
CA TYR A 84 -0.75 -18.40 3.81
C TYR A 84 -0.07 -18.84 2.51
N PHE A 85 1.17 -18.41 2.28
CA PHE A 85 1.90 -18.73 1.06
C PHE A 85 2.11 -20.25 0.91
N CYS A 86 2.46 -20.95 1.99
CA CYS A 86 2.57 -22.40 1.97
C CYS A 86 1.23 -23.10 1.69
N LYS A 87 0.13 -22.65 2.29
CA LYS A 87 -1.21 -23.20 2.02
C LYS A 87 -1.63 -22.93 0.57
N LEU A 88 -1.46 -21.71 0.09
CA LEU A 88 -1.77 -21.30 -1.28
C LEU A 88 -1.05 -22.21 -2.29
N LEU A 89 0.27 -22.37 -2.16
CA LEU A 89 1.05 -23.23 -3.07
C LEU A 89 0.62 -24.71 -3.01
N ARG A 90 0.23 -25.21 -1.82
CA ARG A 90 -0.28 -26.58 -1.69
C ARG A 90 -1.62 -26.75 -2.40
N GLU A 91 -2.54 -25.80 -2.27
CA GLU A 91 -3.84 -25.86 -2.95
C GLU A 91 -3.68 -25.72 -4.47
N LEU A 92 -2.82 -24.81 -4.94
CA LEU A 92 -2.50 -24.68 -6.37
C LEU A 92 -1.89 -25.97 -6.93
N LYS A 93 -1.00 -26.63 -6.17
CA LYS A 93 -0.44 -27.94 -6.56
C LYS A 93 -1.51 -29.03 -6.66
N LYS A 94 -2.59 -28.97 -5.88
CA LYS A 94 -3.74 -29.89 -5.98
C LYS A 94 -4.61 -29.61 -7.22
N GLY A 95 -4.30 -28.58 -8.02
CA GLY A 95 -5.06 -28.22 -9.21
C GLY A 95 -6.30 -27.37 -8.89
N ARG A 96 -6.37 -26.80 -7.69
CA ARG A 96 -7.47 -25.95 -7.26
C ARG A 96 -7.40 -24.59 -8.00
N THR A 97 -8.48 -24.20 -8.67
CA THR A 97 -8.54 -23.00 -9.53
C THR A 97 -9.57 -21.95 -9.09
N ASP A 98 -10.25 -22.15 -7.98
CA ASP A 98 -11.18 -21.19 -7.37
C ASP A 98 -10.42 -20.10 -6.59
N TYR A 99 -9.79 -19.20 -7.34
CA TYR A 99 -8.94 -18.12 -6.81
C TYR A 99 -9.65 -17.22 -5.78
N GLU A 100 -10.96 -17.02 -5.91
CA GLU A 100 -11.76 -16.23 -4.95
C GLU A 100 -11.75 -16.84 -3.54
N ASN A 101 -11.63 -18.16 -3.44
CA ASN A 101 -11.56 -18.87 -2.16
C ASN A 101 -10.12 -19.12 -1.68
N LEU A 102 -9.12 -18.68 -2.45
CA LEU A 102 -7.71 -18.79 -2.10
C LEU A 102 -7.15 -17.50 -1.45
N LEU A 103 -8.01 -16.58 -1.03
CA LEU A 103 -7.61 -15.36 -0.34
C LEU A 103 -7.03 -15.65 1.07
N PRO A 104 -6.21 -14.75 1.64
CA PRO A 104 -5.66 -14.93 2.98
C PRO A 104 -6.74 -15.18 4.05
N MET A 105 -7.88 -14.50 3.93
CA MET A 105 -8.98 -14.59 4.90
C MET A 105 -9.79 -15.90 4.80
N THR A 106 -9.72 -16.61 3.68
CA THR A 106 -10.53 -17.81 3.42
C THR A 106 -9.73 -19.09 3.63
N ILE A 107 -8.47 -19.12 3.18
CA ILE A 107 -7.65 -20.33 3.23
C ILE A 107 -6.95 -20.55 4.57
N CYS A 108 -6.76 -19.48 5.36
CA CYS A 108 -6.03 -19.53 6.62
C CYS A 108 -6.91 -19.54 7.87
N LYS A 109 -8.24 -19.52 7.72
CA LYS A 109 -9.17 -19.81 8.82
C LYS A 109 -9.07 -21.27 9.27
#